data_AF-A0ABD2NM07-F1
#
_entry.id   AF-A0ABD2NM07-F1
#
_cell.length_a   1.000
_cell.length_b   1.000
_cell.length_c   1.000
_cell.angle_alpha   90.00
_cell.angle_beta   90.00
_cell.angle_gamma   90.00
#
_symmetry.space_group_name_H-M   'P 1'
#
loop_
_entity.id
_entity.type
_entity.pdbx_description
1 polymer ?
#
loop_
_entity_poly.entity_id
_entity_poly.type
_entity_poly.pdbx_seq_one_letter_code
_entity_poly.pdbx_strand_id
1 'polypeptide(L)'
;MMQRRRTIEKGTEKHNLLNENIKEAIRKDMRTYKTKQIQEAVEENSNMKNLRSELATGRTRLTKLKDRHGRITRNPREIPHINEEFYESLYSLSWPNNDNNWAKLG
;
A
#
# COMPACT_ATOMS: atom_id res chain seq x y z
N MET A 1 -24.55 20.76 -11.00
CA MET A 1 -24.40 21.03 -12.44
C MET A 1 -23.39 20.04 -13.03
N MET A 2 -23.84 19.05 -13.80
CA MET A 2 -22.91 18.13 -14.49
C MET A 2 -22.28 18.84 -15.69
N GLN A 3 -20.95 18.95 -15.69
CA GLN A 3 -20.22 19.45 -16.84
C GLN A 3 -20.49 18.54 -18.04
N ARG A 4 -20.96 19.14 -19.14
CA ARG A 4 -21.12 18.48 -20.43
C ARG A 4 -19.78 17.86 -20.81
N ARG A 5 -19.66 16.54 -20.72
CA ARG A 5 -18.59 15.81 -21.42
C ARG A 5 -18.75 16.20 -22.89
N ARG A 6 -17.84 17.00 -23.43
CA ARG A 6 -17.79 17.27 -24.87
C ARG A 6 -17.58 15.91 -25.53
N THR A 7 -18.65 15.32 -26.01
CA THR A 7 -18.63 14.07 -26.76
C THR A 7 -18.01 14.37 -28.10
N ILE A 8 -16.69 14.36 -28.17
CA ILE A 8 -16.01 14.23 -29.46
C ILE A 8 -16.46 12.86 -29.99
N GLU A 9 -17.11 12.83 -31.14
CA GLU A 9 -17.60 11.59 -31.74
C GLU A 9 -16.43 10.61 -31.92
N LYS A 10 -16.61 9.42 -31.34
CA LYS A 10 -15.63 8.32 -31.42
C LYS A 10 -15.43 7.96 -32.89
N GLY A 11 -14.17 7.89 -33.32
CA GLY A 11 -13.80 7.51 -34.69
C GLY A 11 -13.52 8.67 -35.64
N THR A 12 -13.74 9.93 -35.22
CA THR A 12 -13.24 11.09 -35.97
C THR A 12 -11.72 11.17 -35.91
N GLU A 13 -11.09 11.70 -36.96
CA GLU A 13 -9.62 11.85 -37.04
C GLU A 13 -9.07 12.66 -35.85
N LYS A 14 -9.77 13.73 -35.47
CA LYS A 14 -9.44 14.54 -34.28
C LYS A 14 -9.52 13.75 -32.96
N HIS A 15 -10.49 12.85 -32.81
CA HIS A 15 -10.60 11.98 -31.64
C HIS A 15 -9.41 10.99 -31.55
N ASN A 16 -9.03 10.41 -32.69
CA ASN A 16 -7.93 9.44 -32.74
C ASN A 16 -6.59 10.11 -32.48
N LEU A 17 -6.36 11.29 -33.07
CA LEU A 17 -5.15 12.08 -32.86
C LEU A 17 -5.02 12.56 -31.41
N LEU A 18 -6.12 12.99 -30.80
CA LEU A 18 -6.16 13.32 -29.38
C LEU A 18 -5.81 12.11 -28.49
N ASN A 19 -6.35 10.93 -28.80
CA ASN A 19 -6.05 9.72 -28.04
C ASN A 19 -4.59 9.27 -28.18
N GLU A 20 -4.00 9.38 -29.37
CA GLU A 20 -2.57 9.10 -29.54
C GLU A 20 -1.72 10.09 -28.74
N ASN A 21 -2.00 11.39 -28.82
CA ASN A 21 -1.30 12.41 -28.02
C ASN A 21 -1.39 12.14 -26.51
N ILE A 22 -2.57 11.74 -26.02
CA ILE A 22 -2.76 11.37 -24.61
C ILE A 22 -1.94 10.14 -24.25
N LYS A 23 -1.96 9.09 -25.08
CA LYS A 23 -1.16 7.88 -24.83
C LYS A 23 0.33 8.19 -24.84
N GLU A 24 0.81 9.01 -25.77
CA GLU A 24 2.20 9.45 -25.84
C GLU A 24 2.61 10.24 -24.60
N ALA A 25 1.76 11.19 -24.16
CA ALA A 25 1.99 11.95 -22.94
C ALA A 25 2.08 11.03 -21.71
N ILE A 26 1.17 10.07 -21.57
CA ILE A 26 1.19 9.07 -20.48
C ILE A 26 2.47 8.23 -20.54
N ARG A 27 2.85 7.74 -21.73
CA ARG A 27 4.07 6.93 -21.89
C ARG A 27 5.32 7.73 -21.53
N LYS A 28 5.38 9.00 -21.94
CA LYS A 28 6.49 9.90 -21.61
C LYS A 28 6.57 10.14 -20.11
N ASP A 29 5.44 10.46 -19.48
CA ASP A 29 5.36 10.72 -18.04
C ASP A 29 5.76 9.49 -17.22
N MET A 30 5.22 8.32 -17.57
CA MET A 30 5.60 7.04 -16.97
C MET A 30 7.10 6.73 -17.13
N ARG A 31 7.68 7.06 -18.29
CA ARG A 31 9.13 6.88 -18.51
C ARG A 31 9.93 7.82 -17.63
N THR A 32 9.58 9.10 -17.58
CA THR A 32 10.25 10.09 -16.74
C THR A 32 10.16 9.71 -15.26
N TYR A 33 8.99 9.29 -14.79
CA TYR A 33 8.79 8.84 -13.41
C TYR A 33 9.66 7.62 -13.06
N LYS A 34 9.67 6.59 -13.93
CA LYS A 34 10.50 5.39 -13.72
C LYS A 34 11.99 5.72 -13.74
N THR A 35 12.44 6.54 -14.69
CA THR A 35 13.83 6.98 -14.75
C THR A 35 14.22 7.75 -13.49
N LYS A 36 13.35 8.64 -13.02
CA LYS A 36 13.55 9.39 -11.78
C LYS A 36 13.64 8.46 -10.56
N GLN A 37 12.74 7.49 -10.41
CA GLN A 37 12.83 6.51 -9.32
C GLN A 37 14.14 5.70 -9.36
N ILE A 38 14.56 5.26 -10.54
CA ILE A 38 15.83 4.52 -10.69
C ILE A 38 17.01 5.42 -10.32
N GLN A 39 16.98 6.67 -10.77
CA GLN A 39 18.02 7.64 -10.46
C GLN A 39 18.07 7.94 -8.96
N GLU A 40 16.94 8.21 -8.31
CA GLU A 40 16.84 8.39 -6.86
C GLU A 40 17.36 7.14 -6.14
N ALA A 41 16.94 5.93 -6.54
CA ALA A 41 17.42 4.71 -5.93
C ALA A 41 18.93 4.52 -6.08
N VAL A 42 19.52 4.90 -7.22
CA VAL A 42 20.97 4.83 -7.47
C VAL A 42 21.72 5.93 -6.71
N GLU A 43 21.17 7.14 -6.60
CA GLU A 43 21.78 8.27 -5.90
C GLU A 43 21.72 8.08 -4.38
N GLU A 44 20.56 7.70 -3.83
CA GLU A 44 20.35 7.41 -2.41
C GLU A 44 21.16 6.19 -1.94
N ASN A 45 21.25 5.16 -2.79
CA ASN A 45 22.02 3.94 -2.50
C ASN A 45 23.39 3.90 -3.19
N SER A 46 23.90 5.06 -3.63
CA SER A 46 25.21 5.20 -4.30
C SER A 46 26.37 4.61 -3.49
N ASN A 47 26.18 4.48 -2.17
CA ASN A 47 27.06 3.73 -1.29
C ASN A 47 26.35 2.49 -0.73
N MET A 48 26.96 1.32 -0.92
CA MET A 48 26.52 0.04 -0.34
C MET A 48 26.29 0.08 1.18
N LYS A 49 26.97 1.00 1.89
CA LYS A 49 26.75 1.24 3.31
C LYS A 49 25.34 1.80 3.59
N ASN A 50 24.86 2.74 2.78
CA ASN A 50 23.53 3.34 2.92
C ASN A 50 22.45 2.31 2.63
N LEU A 51 22.61 1.55 1.54
CA LEU A 51 21.70 0.46 1.18
C LEU A 51 21.56 -0.58 2.31
N ARG A 52 22.68 -1.00 2.90
CA ARG A 52 22.66 -1.94 4.04
C ARG A 52 21.97 -1.34 5.26
N SER A 53 22.16 -0.05 5.52
CA SER A 53 21.52 0.67 6.62
C SER A 53 20.01 0.78 6.43
N GLU A 54 19.55 1.12 5.22
CA GLU A 54 18.12 1.19 4.89
C GLU A 54 17.45 -0.18 4.94
N LEU A 55 18.08 -1.22 4.38
CA LEU A 55 17.58 -2.59 4.46
C LEU A 55 17.50 -3.07 5.92
N ALA A 56 18.51 -2.78 6.73
CA ALA A 56 18.48 -3.08 8.16
C ALA A 56 17.35 -2.33 8.88
N THR A 57 17.13 -1.06 8.54
CA THR A 57 16.05 -0.24 9.11
C THR A 57 14.67 -0.74 8.69
N GLY A 58 14.48 -1.08 7.42
CA GLY A 58 13.26 -1.66 6.86
C GLY A 58 12.92 -3.00 7.48
N ARG A 59 13.89 -3.92 7.56
CA ARG A 59 13.74 -5.23 8.25
C ARG A 59 13.35 -5.04 9.70
N THR A 60 13.96 -4.05 10.36
CA THR A 60 13.66 -3.70 11.76
C THR A 60 12.28 -3.07 11.94
N ARG A 61 11.68 -2.47 10.90
CA ARG A 61 10.30 -1.97 10.90
C ARG A 61 9.30 -3.10 10.65
N LEU A 62 9.63 -4.07 9.79
CA LEU A 62 8.78 -5.24 9.51
C LEU A 62 8.60 -6.15 10.73
N THR A 63 9.59 -6.21 11.62
CA THR A 63 9.53 -7.00 12.86
C THR A 63 8.93 -6.24 14.05
N LYS A 64 8.37 -5.05 13.82
CA LYS A 64 7.75 -4.23 14.85
C LYS A 64 6.23 -4.29 14.74
N LEU A 65 5.56 -4.61 15.85
CA LEU A 65 4.11 -4.57 15.96
C LEU A 65 3.71 -3.57 17.05
N LYS A 66 2.57 -2.91 16.88
CA LYS A 66 2.05 -1.91 17.83
C LYS A 66 0.94 -2.55 18.67
N ASP A 67 1.04 -2.44 19.99
CA ASP A 67 0.00 -2.91 20.91
C ASP A 67 -1.22 -1.96 20.95
N ARG A 68 -2.25 -2.36 21.69
CA ARG A 68 -3.49 -1.56 21.84
C ARG A 68 -3.29 -0.21 22.52
N HIS A 69 -2.22 -0.03 23.29
CA HIS A 69 -1.86 1.22 23.96
C HIS A 69 -0.91 2.09 23.12
N GLY A 70 -0.57 1.59 21.94
CA GLY A 70 0.29 2.23 20.98
C GLY A 70 1.79 2.08 21.20
N ARG A 71 2.21 1.19 22.10
CA ARG A 71 3.62 0.84 22.31
C ARG A 71 4.07 -0.14 21.24
N ILE A 72 5.30 0.04 20.76
CA ILE A 72 5.86 -0.77 19.69
C ILE A 72 6.76 -1.85 20.30
N THR A 73 6.44 -3.12 20.06
CA THR A 73 7.29 -4.26 20.45
C THR A 73 7.97 -4.88 19.24
N ARG A 74 9.12 -5.50 19.49
CA ARG A 74 9.85 -6.39 18.56
C ARG A 74 9.94 -7.82 19.07
N ASN A 75 9.37 -8.09 20.24
CA ASN A 75 9.53 -9.37 20.90
C ASN A 75 8.71 -10.44 20.16
N PRO A 76 9.35 -11.47 19.56
CA PRO A 76 8.64 -12.50 18.81
C PRO A 76 7.59 -13.26 19.65
N ARG A 77 7.76 -13.28 20.98
CA ARG A 77 6.80 -13.92 21.90
C ARG A 77 5.56 -13.06 22.15
N GLU A 78 5.67 -11.75 22.03
CA GLU A 78 4.55 -10.81 22.27
C GLU A 78 3.73 -10.57 21.00
N ILE A 79 4.33 -10.73 19.81
CA ILE A 79 3.65 -10.51 18.52
C ILE A 79 2.39 -11.39 18.36
N PRO A 80 2.40 -12.70 18.65
CA PRO A 80 1.20 -13.53 18.56
C PRO A 80 0.07 -13.04 19.47
N HIS A 81 0.42 -12.62 20.69
CA HIS A 81 -0.55 -12.15 21.67
C HIS A 81 -1.20 -10.83 21.24
N ILE A 82 -0.43 -9.89 20.68
CA ILE A 82 -1.00 -8.64 20.17
C ILE A 82 -1.90 -8.88 18.95
N ASN A 83 -1.54 -9.83 18.08
CA ASN A 83 -2.40 -10.21 16.95
C ASN A 83 -3.72 -10.85 17.44
N GLU A 84 -3.66 -11.72 18.44
CA GLU A 84 -4.83 -12.34 19.05
C GLU A 84 -5.77 -11.28 19.65
N GLU A 85 -5.25 -10.39 20.52
CA GLU A 85 -6.02 -9.28 21.09
C GLU A 85 -6.65 -8.38 20.01
N PHE A 86 -5.91 -8.10 18.93
CA PHE A 86 -6.42 -7.30 17.82
C PHE A 86 -7.61 -7.96 17.13
N TYR A 87 -7.48 -9.24 16.74
CA TYR A 87 -8.57 -9.94 16.07
C TYR A 87 -9.74 -10.24 17.01
N GLU A 88 -9.49 -10.57 18.27
CA GLU A 88 -10.54 -10.67 19.29
C GLU A 88 -11.32 -9.35 19.43
N SER A 89 -10.64 -8.21 19.48
CA SER A 89 -11.32 -6.90 19.53
C SER A 89 -12.16 -6.64 18.28
N LEU A 90 -11.65 -6.99 17.10
CA LEU A 90 -12.33 -6.76 15.83
C LEU A 90 -13.58 -7.65 15.69
N TYR A 91 -13.47 -8.90 16.13
CA TYR A 91 -14.57 -9.88 16.07
C TYR A 91 -15.45 -9.87 17.31
N SER A 92 -15.11 -9.22 18.42
CA SER A 92 -16.03 -9.04 19.55
C SER A 92 -16.94 -7.82 19.37
N LEU A 93 -16.47 -6.80 18.64
CA LEU A 93 -17.25 -5.60 18.32
C LEU A 93 -18.26 -5.80 17.17
N SER A 94 -18.14 -6.87 16.39
CA SER A 94 -18.92 -7.07 15.15
C SER A 94 -20.17 -7.96 15.30
N TRP A 95 -20.54 -8.42 16.51
CA TRP A 95 -21.76 -9.21 16.71
C TRP A 95 -22.77 -8.49 17.61
N PRO A 96 -23.81 -7.86 17.05
CA PRO A 96 -25.07 -7.75 17.75
C PRO A 96 -25.75 -9.13 17.70
N ASN A 97 -25.77 -9.84 18.85
CA ASN A 97 -26.31 -11.19 19.04
C ASN A 97 -25.66 -12.31 18.20
N ASN A 98 -24.87 -13.16 18.85
CA ASN A 98 -24.61 -14.48 18.31
C ASN A 98 -24.60 -15.54 19.41
N ASP A 99 -25.72 -16.25 19.53
CA ASP A 99 -25.88 -17.49 20.30
C ASP A 99 -25.12 -18.66 19.65
N ASN A 100 -23.85 -18.47 19.24
CA ASN A 100 -23.09 -19.53 18.59
C ASN A 100 -22.08 -20.19 19.54
N ASN A 101 -22.60 -21.28 20.11
CA ASN A 101 -21.98 -22.39 20.80
C ASN A 101 -20.96 -23.14 19.91
N TRP A 102 -19.77 -22.57 19.63
CA TRP A 102 -18.67 -23.28 18.94
C TRP A 102 -17.45 -23.55 19.83
N ALA A 103 -17.39 -23.01 21.05
CA ALA A 103 -16.33 -23.29 22.02
C ALA A 103 -16.56 -24.58 22.85
N LYS A 104 -17.49 -25.47 22.44
CA LYS A 104 -17.82 -26.72 23.15
C LYS A 104 -17.47 -28.00 22.38
N LEU A 105 -16.58 -27.95 21.40
CA LEU A 105 -16.04 -29.15 20.77
C LEU A 105 -14.53 -28.98 20.60
N GLY A 106 -13.77 -29.52 21.55
CA GLY A 106 -12.31 -29.52 21.58
C GLY A 106 -11.80 -29.65 22.99
#